data_AF-A0A524PTM9-F1
#
_entry.id   AF-A0A524PTM9-F1
#
_cell.length_a   1.000
_cell.length_b   1.000
_cell.length_c   1.000
_cell.angle_alpha   90.00
_cell.angle_beta   90.00
_cell.angle_gamma   90.00
#
_symmetry.space_group_name_H-M   'P 1'
#
loop_
_entity.id
_entity.type
_entity.pdbx_description
1 polymer ?
#
loop_
_entity_poly.entity_id
_entity_poly.type
_entity_poly.pdbx_seq_one_letter_code
_entity_poly.pdbx_strand_id
1 'polypeptide(L)'
;YMLFVETVDGQQFESGYEPYILPTEIEEIGYKYATDQTSELGESSEGYSFNVTTTGDGAESSYYRWELDHTYRYKVSLHADFIWTGARLIDTTNYHLVYCYMDDYVRGIYVGSTSGLTENRIVEEPLHFVSQYGDMLQIEYSLHTYQFRISQGAFQFWYDLRTLLYETGGLYETQPFRI
;
A
#
# COMPACT_ATOMS: atom_id res chain seq x y z
N TYR A 1 21.32 -4.59 12.35
CA TYR A 1 22.05 -4.10 11.17
C TYR A 1 22.38 -2.63 11.36
N MET A 2 23.39 -2.14 10.64
CA MET A 2 23.85 -0.75 10.68
C MET A 2 24.21 -0.38 9.25
N LEU A 3 23.77 0.79 8.79
CA LEU A 3 24.11 1.33 7.49
C LEU A 3 25.39 2.16 7.62
N PHE A 4 26.33 1.91 6.70
CA PHE A 4 27.53 2.71 6.52
C PHE A 4 27.49 3.29 5.11
N VAL A 5 27.60 4.62 5.00
CA VAL A 5 27.61 5.34 3.73
C VAL A 5 28.88 6.15 3.64
N GLU A 6 29.63 5.96 2.55
CA GLU A 6 30.79 6.78 2.22
C GLU A 6 30.50 7.59 0.96
N THR A 7 30.66 8.91 1.05
CA THR A 7 30.44 9.82 -0.06
C THR A 7 31.69 9.94 -0.94
N VAL A 8 31.52 10.48 -2.15
CA VAL A 8 32.61 10.64 -3.12
C VAL A 8 33.73 11.57 -2.63
N ASP A 9 33.41 12.48 -1.71
CA ASP A 9 34.34 13.39 -1.04
C ASP A 9 34.95 12.81 0.25
N GLY A 10 34.67 11.53 0.57
CA GLY A 10 35.27 10.80 1.69
C GLY A 10 34.60 11.04 3.05
N GLN A 11 33.39 11.61 3.08
CA GLN A 11 32.62 11.70 4.32
C GLN A 11 31.98 10.35 4.63
N GLN A 12 32.03 9.95 5.89
CA GLN A 12 31.51 8.67 6.36
C GLN A 12 30.36 8.91 7.33
N PHE A 13 29.24 8.25 7.08
CA PHE A 13 28.04 8.31 7.89
C PHE A 13 27.67 6.90 8.36
N GLU A 14 27.44 6.76 9.65
CA GLU A 14 26.97 5.53 10.28
C GLU A 14 25.60 5.75 10.88
N SER A 15 24.66 4.85 10.59
CA SER A 15 23.38 4.83 11.30
C SER A 15 23.54 4.29 12.71
N GLY A 16 22.52 4.47 13.55
CA GLY A 16 22.39 3.65 14.76
C GLY A 16 22.27 2.16 14.43
N TYR A 17 22.57 1.30 15.40
CA TYR A 17 22.29 -0.13 15.32
C TYR A 17 20.79 -0.38 15.44
N GLU A 18 20.20 -1.05 14.45
CA GLU A 18 18.81 -1.50 14.45
C GLU A 18 18.73 -3.03 14.58
N PRO A 19 17.87 -3.59 15.43
CA PRO A 19 17.70 -5.04 15.48
C PRO A 19 17.11 -5.56 14.15
N TYR A 20 17.53 -6.76 13.75
CA TYR A 20 16.77 -7.49 12.73
C TYR A 20 15.55 -8.10 13.41
N ILE A 21 14.36 -7.68 13.00
CA ILE A 21 13.11 -8.13 13.60
C ILE A 21 12.45 -9.08 12.62
N LEU A 22 12.15 -10.30 13.09
CA LEU A 22 11.43 -11.28 12.27
C LEU A 22 10.01 -10.77 11.99
N PRO A 23 9.52 -10.89 10.74
CA PRO A 23 8.15 -10.58 10.42
C PRO A 23 7.22 -11.58 11.12
N THR A 24 6.05 -11.09 11.52
CA THR A 24 4.94 -11.95 11.97
C THR A 24 4.01 -12.21 10.79
N GLU A 25 3.32 -13.34 10.82
CA GLU A 25 2.32 -13.67 9.80
C GLU A 25 1.12 -12.72 9.88
N ILE A 26 0.55 -12.41 8.72
CA ILE A 26 -0.75 -11.73 8.62
C ILE A 26 -1.82 -12.77 9.00
N GLU A 27 -2.72 -12.43 9.92
CA GLU A 27 -3.84 -13.33 10.24
C GLU A 27 -4.86 -13.35 9.10
N GLU A 28 -5.23 -12.16 8.61
CA GLU A 28 -6.25 -12.01 7.59
C GLU A 28 -6.08 -10.71 6.81
N ILE A 29 -6.32 -10.78 5.49
CA ILE A 29 -6.65 -9.63 4.64
C ILE A 29 -8.14 -9.72 4.32
N GLY A 30 -8.92 -8.90 5.02
CA GLY A 30 -10.37 -8.81 4.86
C GLY A 30 -10.77 -7.68 3.92
N TYR A 31 -12.02 -7.68 3.47
CA TYR A 31 -12.60 -6.57 2.72
C TYR A 31 -14.03 -6.31 3.17
N LYS A 32 -14.43 -5.04 3.18
CA LYS A 32 -15.80 -4.63 3.47
C LYS A 32 -16.24 -3.50 2.56
N TYR A 33 -17.52 -3.47 2.23
CA TYR A 33 -18.11 -2.33 1.54
C TYR A 33 -17.98 -1.09 2.43
N ALA A 34 -17.49 0.01 1.85
CA ALA A 34 -17.22 1.24 2.56
C ALA A 34 -17.60 2.45 1.69
N THR A 35 -17.87 3.55 2.36
CA THR A 35 -18.05 4.86 1.73
C THR A 35 -16.91 5.74 2.19
N ASP A 36 -16.05 6.14 1.26
CA ASP A 36 -14.95 7.06 1.51
C ASP A 36 -15.41 8.50 1.23
N GLN A 37 -15.15 9.42 2.15
CA GLN A 37 -15.30 10.87 1.94
C GLN A 37 -13.87 11.43 1.87
N THR A 38 -13.45 12.21 0.88
CA THR A 38 -13.96 13.55 0.58
C THR A 38 -13.30 14.05 -0.71
N SER A 39 -14.08 14.44 -1.72
CA SER A 39 -13.66 15.59 -2.53
C SER A 39 -13.92 16.88 -1.72
N GLU A 40 -13.19 17.95 -2.00
CA GLU A 40 -13.46 19.27 -1.37
C GLU A 40 -14.90 19.77 -1.59
N LEU A 41 -15.63 19.15 -2.53
CA LEU A 41 -17.01 19.44 -2.90
C LEU A 41 -18.04 18.56 -2.16
N GLY A 42 -17.60 17.66 -1.27
CA GLY A 42 -18.48 16.80 -0.48
C GLY A 42 -19.03 15.59 -1.24
N GLU A 43 -18.40 15.20 -2.35
CA GLU A 43 -18.75 13.96 -3.05
C GLU A 43 -18.18 12.76 -2.27
N SER A 44 -19.04 11.77 -2.03
CA SER A 44 -18.68 10.50 -1.43
C SER A 44 -18.47 9.45 -2.52
N SER A 45 -17.42 8.64 -2.39
CA SER A 45 -17.21 7.48 -3.26
C SER A 45 -17.57 6.21 -2.50
N GLU A 46 -18.40 5.36 -3.10
CA GLU A 46 -18.66 4.03 -2.56
C GLU A 46 -17.69 3.02 -3.19
N GLY A 47 -17.38 1.95 -2.46
CA GLY A 47 -16.41 0.96 -2.90
C GLY A 47 -16.11 -0.09 -1.83
N TYR A 48 -14.92 -0.68 -1.91
CA TYR A 48 -14.45 -1.68 -0.96
C TYR A 48 -13.18 -1.21 -0.27
N SER A 49 -13.17 -1.31 1.06
CA SER A 49 -11.98 -1.12 1.89
C SER A 49 -11.39 -2.48 2.23
N PHE A 50 -10.14 -2.69 1.82
CA PHE A 50 -9.30 -3.82 2.19
C PHE A 50 -8.58 -3.50 3.50
N ASN A 51 -8.66 -4.42 4.46
CA ASN A 51 -8.20 -4.21 5.81
C ASN A 51 -7.32 -5.39 6.26
N VAL A 52 -6.35 -5.12 7.13
CA VAL A 52 -5.46 -6.12 7.69
C VAL A 52 -5.78 -6.40 9.15
N THR A 53 -5.70 -7.67 9.51
CA THR A 53 -5.69 -8.13 10.89
C THR A 53 -4.38 -8.86 11.14
N THR A 54 -3.66 -8.48 12.19
CA THR A 54 -2.38 -9.08 12.56
C THR A 54 -2.18 -9.10 14.07
N THR A 55 -1.51 -10.13 14.56
CA THR A 55 -1.11 -10.27 15.97
C THR A 55 0.40 -10.29 16.09
N GLY A 56 0.90 -9.63 17.12
CA GLY A 56 2.30 -9.61 17.46
C GLY A 56 2.70 -10.76 18.37
N ASP A 57 3.96 -11.16 18.25
CA ASP A 57 4.52 -12.21 19.10
C ASP A 57 4.83 -11.66 20.49
N GLY A 58 4.24 -12.29 21.51
CA GLY A 58 4.54 -12.03 22.92
C GLY A 58 3.81 -10.84 23.52
N ALA A 59 4.25 -10.43 24.71
CA ALA A 59 3.57 -9.43 25.54
C ALA A 59 3.93 -7.98 25.18
N GLU A 60 5.04 -7.76 24.46
CA GLU A 60 5.52 -6.43 24.11
C GLU A 60 4.78 -5.85 22.90
N SER A 61 4.60 -4.52 22.88
CA SER A 61 3.98 -3.85 21.75
C SER A 61 4.76 -4.07 20.45
N SER A 62 4.02 -4.23 19.37
CA SER A 62 4.53 -4.45 18.02
C SER A 62 4.22 -3.26 17.13
N TYR A 63 5.10 -3.03 16.16
CA TYR A 63 4.99 -1.96 15.18
C TYR A 63 5.14 -2.55 13.79
N TYR A 64 4.27 -2.12 12.89
CA TYR A 64 4.12 -2.70 11.56
C TYR A 64 4.21 -1.64 10.48
N ARG A 65 4.70 -2.06 9.32
CA ARG A 65 4.58 -1.36 8.05
C ARG A 65 4.08 -2.33 7.00
N TRP A 66 3.19 -1.85 6.14
CA TRP A 66 2.68 -2.62 5.02
C TRP A 66 3.05 -1.96 3.70
N GLU A 67 3.45 -2.79 2.74
CA GLU A 67 3.58 -2.42 1.34
C GLU A 67 2.60 -3.28 0.54
N LEU A 68 1.99 -2.71 -0.50
CA LEU A 68 0.93 -3.39 -1.23
C LEU A 68 1.19 -3.29 -2.74
N ASP A 69 0.93 -4.38 -3.44
CA ASP A 69 0.74 -4.41 -4.88
C ASP A 69 -0.64 -4.97 -5.21
N HIS A 70 -1.15 -4.63 -6.38
CA HIS A 70 -2.44 -5.15 -6.82
C HIS A 70 -2.42 -5.57 -8.28
N THR A 71 -3.23 -6.58 -8.59
CA THR A 71 -3.48 -7.02 -9.95
C THR A 71 -4.97 -7.13 -10.16
N TYR A 72 -5.49 -6.57 -11.25
CA TYR A 72 -6.91 -6.65 -11.56
C TYR A 72 -7.17 -7.00 -13.02
N ARG A 73 -8.25 -7.75 -13.23
CA ARG A 73 -8.77 -8.11 -14.56
C ARG A 73 -9.93 -7.20 -14.92
N TYR A 74 -9.85 -6.61 -16.10
CA TYR A 74 -10.87 -5.71 -16.62
C TYR A 74 -11.18 -6.03 -18.09
N LYS A 75 -12.29 -5.50 -18.57
CA LYS A 75 -12.79 -5.64 -19.94
C LYS A 75 -12.80 -4.28 -20.62
N VAL A 76 -12.06 -4.16 -21.70
CA VAL A 76 -12.08 -2.98 -22.57
C VAL A 76 -13.36 -2.91 -23.40
N SER A 77 -13.78 -1.68 -23.73
CA SER A 77 -15.03 -1.42 -24.46
C SER A 77 -14.99 -1.81 -25.94
N LEU A 78 -13.79 -1.89 -26.54
CA LEU A 78 -13.60 -2.17 -27.97
C LEU A 78 -13.01 -3.56 -28.16
N HIS A 79 -13.51 -4.30 -29.13
CA HIS A 79 -12.94 -5.57 -29.55
C HIS A 79 -11.83 -5.35 -30.56
N ALA A 80 -10.82 -6.20 -30.52
CA ALA A 80 -9.78 -6.21 -31.54
C ALA A 80 -10.32 -6.90 -32.79
N ASP A 81 -10.33 -6.20 -33.92
CA ASP A 81 -10.61 -6.78 -35.24
C ASP A 81 -9.36 -7.40 -35.88
N PHE A 82 -8.17 -6.95 -35.47
CA PHE A 82 -6.89 -7.38 -36.01
C PHE A 82 -5.87 -7.67 -34.92
N ILE A 83 -4.96 -8.63 -35.17
CA ILE A 83 -3.78 -8.91 -34.34
C ILE A 83 -2.52 -8.64 -35.16
N TRP A 84 -1.53 -7.99 -34.54
CA TRP A 84 -0.18 -7.87 -35.10
C TRP A 84 0.63 -9.13 -34.82
N THR A 85 1.14 -9.81 -35.85
CA THR A 85 1.92 -11.04 -35.70
C THR A 85 3.44 -10.81 -35.54
N GLY A 86 3.88 -9.56 -35.48
CA GLY A 86 5.29 -9.19 -35.58
C GLY A 86 5.74 -8.80 -37.01
N ALA A 87 4.92 -9.11 -38.03
CA ALA A 87 5.24 -8.80 -39.44
C ALA A 87 4.07 -8.22 -40.24
N ARG A 88 2.82 -8.58 -39.91
CA ARG A 88 1.60 -8.04 -40.55
C ARG A 88 0.42 -8.06 -39.59
N LEU A 89 -0.59 -7.23 -39.88
CA LEU A 89 -1.91 -7.32 -39.27
C LEU A 89 -2.69 -8.45 -39.94
N ILE A 90 -3.38 -9.27 -39.12
CA ILE A 90 -4.31 -10.30 -39.58
C ILE A 90 -5.65 -10.14 -38.86
N ASP A 91 -6.75 -10.45 -39.54
CA ASP A 91 -8.07 -10.48 -38.93
C ASP A 91 -8.09 -11.49 -37.78
N THR A 92 -8.78 -11.14 -36.69
CA THR A 92 -9.02 -12.06 -35.58
C THR A 92 -10.51 -12.25 -35.33
N THR A 93 -10.89 -13.49 -35.06
CA THR A 93 -12.24 -13.84 -34.58
C THR A 93 -12.25 -14.13 -33.08
N ASN A 94 -11.13 -13.86 -32.39
CA ASN A 94 -11.01 -14.09 -30.96
C ASN A 94 -11.69 -12.97 -30.16
N TYR A 95 -12.95 -13.22 -29.80
CA TYR A 95 -13.75 -12.30 -28.97
C TYR A 95 -13.25 -12.16 -27.52
N HIS A 96 -12.28 -12.97 -27.07
CA HIS A 96 -11.69 -12.85 -25.75
C HIS A 96 -10.58 -11.79 -25.67
N LEU A 97 -10.16 -11.19 -26.79
CA LEU A 97 -9.19 -10.08 -26.84
C LEU A 97 -9.78 -8.73 -26.35
N VAL A 98 -10.69 -8.81 -25.39
CA VAL A 98 -11.28 -7.70 -24.66
C VAL A 98 -10.90 -7.73 -23.19
N TYR A 99 -10.34 -8.82 -22.69
CA TYR A 99 -9.92 -8.95 -21.30
C TYR A 99 -8.44 -8.58 -21.18
N CYS A 100 -8.16 -7.65 -20.27
CA CYS A 100 -6.83 -7.17 -19.95
C CYS A 100 -6.56 -7.36 -18.45
N TYR A 101 -5.28 -7.38 -18.10
CA TYR A 101 -4.80 -7.42 -16.73
C TYR A 101 -3.90 -6.21 -16.50
N MET A 102 -4.08 -5.54 -15.37
CA MET A 102 -3.22 -4.45 -14.92
C MET A 102 -2.57 -4.85 -13.62
N ASP A 103 -1.28 -4.55 -13.48
CA ASP A 103 -0.45 -4.79 -12.31
C ASP A 103 0.19 -3.45 -11.90
N ASP A 104 0.03 -3.03 -10.65
CA ASP A 104 0.57 -1.76 -10.15
C ASP A 104 0.84 -1.81 -8.64
N TYR A 105 1.64 -0.86 -8.16
CA TYR A 105 1.89 -0.66 -6.73
C TYR A 105 0.84 0.27 -6.11
N VAL A 106 0.33 -0.11 -4.94
CA VAL A 106 -0.53 0.79 -4.17
C VAL A 106 0.35 1.80 -3.42
N ARG A 107 0.31 3.05 -3.87
CA ARG A 107 1.10 4.13 -3.27
C ARG A 107 0.46 4.62 -1.97
N GLY A 108 1.23 4.55 -0.88
CA GLY A 108 0.82 5.08 0.41
C GLY A 108 1.83 4.74 1.51
N ILE A 109 1.63 5.33 2.69
CA ILE A 109 2.36 4.95 3.90
C ILE A 109 1.39 4.27 4.85
N TYR A 110 1.52 2.96 4.99
CA TYR A 110 0.68 2.13 5.85
C TYR A 110 1.50 1.66 7.04
N VAL A 111 1.18 2.19 8.21
CA VAL A 111 1.85 1.84 9.47
C VAL A 111 0.82 1.68 10.58
N GLY A 112 1.07 0.73 11.47
CA GLY A 112 0.19 0.43 12.60
C GLY A 112 0.99 0.00 13.83
N SER A 113 0.41 0.18 15.01
CA SER A 113 1.03 -0.21 16.27
C SER A 113 -0.01 -0.82 17.21
N THR A 114 0.43 -1.80 18.00
CA THR A 114 -0.35 -2.34 19.12
C THR A 114 -0.07 -1.60 20.44
N SER A 115 0.79 -0.57 20.40
CA SER A 115 1.08 0.26 21.57
C SER A 115 -0.20 0.91 22.09
N GLY A 116 -0.52 0.67 23.36
CA GLY A 116 -1.73 1.19 24.00
C GLY A 116 -2.98 0.32 23.79
N LEU A 117 -2.90 -0.78 23.03
CA LEU A 117 -3.97 -1.77 22.96
C LEU A 117 -3.86 -2.77 24.12
N THR A 118 -5.00 -3.29 24.56
CA THR A 118 -5.07 -4.31 25.62
C THR A 118 -4.45 -5.63 25.19
N GLU A 119 -4.51 -5.93 23.90
CA GLU A 119 -3.94 -7.11 23.27
C GLU A 119 -2.91 -6.68 22.23
N ASN A 120 -1.88 -7.50 22.01
CA ASN A 120 -0.87 -7.27 20.97
C ASN A 120 -1.45 -7.59 19.57
N ARG A 121 -2.60 -7.01 19.23
CA ARG A 121 -3.39 -7.38 18.05
C ARG A 121 -4.04 -6.16 17.42
N ILE A 122 -3.85 -6.01 16.12
CA ILE A 122 -4.52 -5.03 15.25
C ILE A 122 -5.63 -5.76 14.50
N VAL A 123 -6.83 -5.17 14.48
CA VAL A 123 -8.02 -5.78 13.90
C VAL A 123 -8.64 -4.86 12.86
N GLU A 124 -8.80 -5.37 11.64
CA GLU A 124 -9.40 -4.66 10.50
C GLU A 124 -8.86 -3.24 10.27
N GLU A 125 -7.55 -3.05 10.36
CA GLU A 125 -6.91 -1.76 10.03
C GLU A 125 -7.02 -1.49 8.53
N PRO A 126 -7.57 -0.34 8.08
CA PRO A 126 -7.75 -0.06 6.67
C PRO A 126 -6.41 0.16 5.96
N LEU A 127 -6.21 -0.56 4.86
CA LEU A 127 -5.02 -0.46 4.02
C LEU A 127 -5.32 0.23 2.70
N HIS A 128 -6.34 -0.23 1.97
CA HIS A 128 -6.58 0.29 0.63
C HIS A 128 -8.07 0.35 0.33
N PHE A 129 -8.51 1.50 -0.19
CA PHE A 129 -9.86 1.68 -0.69
C PHE A 129 -9.85 1.66 -2.21
N VAL A 130 -10.77 0.89 -2.79
CA VAL A 130 -11.01 0.86 -4.24
C VAL A 130 -12.45 1.26 -4.49
N SER A 131 -12.65 2.31 -5.28
CA SER A 131 -13.98 2.78 -5.67
C SER A 131 -14.71 1.71 -6.50
N GLN A 132 -16.05 1.67 -6.38
CA GLN A 132 -16.90 0.90 -7.27
C GLN A 132 -16.86 1.40 -8.73
N TYR A 133 -16.39 2.63 -8.94
CA TYR A 133 -16.21 3.22 -10.25
C TYR A 133 -14.82 2.91 -10.81
N GLY A 134 -14.76 2.67 -12.12
CA GLY A 134 -13.54 2.34 -12.83
C GLY A 134 -13.36 0.83 -13.06
N ASP A 135 -12.16 0.46 -13.49
CA ASP A 135 -11.89 -0.87 -14.04
C ASP A 135 -11.43 -1.89 -12.97
N MET A 136 -10.98 -1.42 -11.81
CA MET A 136 -10.31 -2.26 -10.80
C MET A 136 -11.20 -3.36 -10.21
N LEU A 137 -12.46 -3.04 -9.91
CA LEU A 137 -13.43 -3.98 -9.35
C LEU A 137 -14.37 -4.57 -10.41
N GLN A 138 -14.06 -4.42 -11.70
CA GLN A 138 -14.98 -4.79 -12.76
C GLN A 138 -15.17 -6.30 -12.89
N ILE A 139 -14.11 -7.10 -12.68
CA ILE A 139 -14.18 -8.56 -12.86
C ILE A 139 -13.52 -9.32 -11.72
N GLU A 140 -12.20 -9.20 -11.58
CA GLU A 140 -11.41 -9.90 -10.55
C GLU A 140 -10.34 -8.93 -10.04
N TYR A 141 -10.14 -8.92 -8.72
CA TYR A 141 -9.17 -8.06 -8.05
C TYR A 141 -8.35 -8.89 -7.07
N SER A 142 -7.04 -8.68 -7.05
CA SER A 142 -6.10 -9.29 -6.12
C SER A 142 -5.28 -8.20 -5.46
N LEU A 143 -5.25 -8.20 -4.12
CA LEU A 143 -4.35 -7.36 -3.33
C LEU A 143 -3.30 -8.26 -2.70
N HIS A 144 -2.04 -7.93 -2.91
CA HIS A 144 -0.92 -8.60 -2.28
C HIS A 144 -0.30 -7.67 -1.24
N THR A 145 -0.20 -8.15 0.00
CA THR A 145 0.24 -7.36 1.14
C THR A 145 1.52 -7.93 1.71
N TYR A 146 2.57 -7.12 1.75
CA TYR A 146 3.82 -7.42 2.46
C TYR A 146 3.78 -6.78 3.84
N GLN A 147 3.93 -7.59 4.88
CA GLN A 147 3.99 -7.12 6.26
C GLN A 147 5.41 -7.14 6.80
N PHE A 148 5.83 -6.00 7.34
CA PHE A 148 7.12 -5.83 8.01
C PHE A 148 6.90 -5.52 9.48
N ARG A 149 7.61 -6.22 10.37
CA ARG A 149 7.76 -5.80 11.76
C ARG A 149 8.95 -4.85 11.85
N ILE A 150 8.72 -3.66 12.37
CA ILE A 150 9.71 -2.58 12.41
C ILE A 150 9.99 -2.14 13.85
N SER A 151 11.11 -1.45 14.06
CA SER A 151 11.42 -0.87 15.36
C SER A 151 10.49 0.31 15.66
N GLN A 152 10.37 0.66 16.95
CA GLN A 152 9.59 1.83 17.37
C GLN A 152 10.08 3.13 16.71
N GLY A 153 11.40 3.29 16.56
CA GLY A 153 11.99 4.46 15.90
C GLY A 153 11.63 4.54 14.42
N ALA A 154 11.72 3.41 13.70
CA ALA A 154 11.28 3.33 12.30
C ALA A 154 9.78 3.61 12.15
N PHE A 155 8.95 3.11 13.06
CA PHE A 155 7.52 3.39 13.07
C PHE A 155 7.25 4.89 13.25
N GLN A 156 7.92 5.53 14.21
CA GLN A 156 7.76 6.96 14.46
C GLN A 156 8.12 7.79 13.22
N PHE A 157 9.24 7.45 12.55
CA PHE A 157 9.65 8.10 11.31
C PHE A 157 8.57 8.02 10.22
N TRP A 158 8.05 6.82 9.95
CA TRP A 158 7.03 6.63 8.92
C TRP A 158 5.70 7.27 9.29
N TYR A 159 5.32 7.21 10.57
CA TYR A 159 4.12 7.87 11.08
C TYR A 159 4.22 9.39 10.90
N ASP A 160 5.33 9.99 11.29
CA ASP A 160 5.56 11.43 11.15
C ASP A 160 5.59 11.85 9.67
N LEU A 161 6.22 11.05 8.81
CA LEU A 161 6.23 11.30 7.36
C LEU A 161 4.81 11.20 6.76
N ARG A 162 4.01 10.23 7.21
CA ARG A 162 2.60 10.10 6.80
C ARG A 162 1.80 11.33 7.22
N THR A 163 1.89 11.73 8.49
CA THR A 163 1.23 12.92 9.01
C THR A 163 1.66 14.18 8.25
N LEU A 164 2.95 14.34 7.93
CA LEU A 164 3.41 15.44 7.09
C LEU A 164 2.72 15.41 5.72
N LEU A 165 2.81 14.30 4.98
CA LEU A 165 2.29 14.24 3.61
C LEU A 165 0.76 14.39 3.51
N TYR A 166 0.02 13.88 4.50
CA TYR A 166 -1.44 13.83 4.44
C TYR A 166 -2.15 14.90 5.28
N GLU A 167 -1.51 15.45 6.33
CA GLU A 167 -2.12 16.46 7.21
C GLU A 167 -1.58 17.88 6.93
N THR A 168 -0.39 18.06 6.33
CA THR A 168 0.12 19.41 5.98
C THR A 168 -0.27 19.86 4.57
N GLY A 169 -1.57 19.79 4.26
CA GLY A 169 -2.19 20.56 3.17
C GLY A 169 -2.47 22.04 3.54
N GLY A 170 -1.90 22.53 4.65
CA GLY A 170 -2.12 23.88 5.16
C GLY A 170 -0.90 24.79 4.99
N LEU A 171 -1.16 26.10 4.82
CA LEU A 171 -0.25 27.24 4.58
C LEU A 171 1.01 27.40 5.47
N TYR A 172 1.30 26.46 6.36
CA TYR A 172 2.45 26.44 7.25
C TYR A 172 3.18 25.10 7.12
N GLU A 173 4.03 24.98 6.10
CA GLU A 173 4.97 23.86 6.02
C GLU A 173 5.98 23.97 7.16
N THR A 174 6.05 22.94 8.01
CA THR A 174 7.14 22.77 8.96
C THR A 174 8.35 22.23 8.22
N GLN A 175 9.52 22.84 8.44
CA GLN A 175 10.76 22.42 7.82
C GLN A 175 11.08 20.95 8.19
N PRO A 176 11.44 20.09 7.22
CA PRO A 176 11.68 18.68 7.49
C PRO A 176 12.88 18.47 8.42
N PHE A 177 12.84 17.35 9.13
CA PHE A 177 13.73 16.95 10.22
C PHE A 177 15.21 17.24 9.96
N ARG A 178 15.90 17.74 10.98
CA ARG A 178 17.36 17.72 11.01
C ARG A 178 17.80 16.27 11.26
N ILE A 179 18.44 15.69 10.24
CA ILE A 179 19.20 14.44 10.34
C ILE A 179 20.56 14.77 10.98
#